data_AF-A0A0C9WXG2-F1
#
_entry.id   AF-A0A0C9WXG2-F1
#
_cell.length_a   1.000
_cell.length_b   1.000
_cell.length_c   1.000
_cell.angle_alpha   90.00
_cell.angle_beta   90.00
_cell.angle_gamma   90.00
#
_symmetry.space_group_name_H-M   'P 1'
#
loop_
_entity.id
_entity.type
_entity.pdbx_description
1 polymer ?
#
loop_
_entity_poly.entity_id
_entity_poly.type
_entity_poly.pdbx_seq_one_letter_code
_entity_poly.pdbx_strand_id
1 'polypeptide(L)'
;MAIYDPAFFEPPPKNVPVDVVLSVARLSHKYEVQHLRHRSILHIERNYSMDMDTFVSFCSGTRNKLWFIGLETLLNIIVTATYINAIWVLPAVYSYCSDVTPSHTLRDTSSWNSSEHATALRNVLAGKINLEIMDMAYYEDLIGTSPCSGCIHREQYALTTLATVRRVRSWIIGRKPAGRKAHTFIFWRNRKWLKEVHCKGLCAPCSSTCMSAYEAARGDYWDQIPSAFNLPSWKELKSLRETNFGE
;
A
#
# COMPACT_ATOMS: atom_id res chain seq x y z
N MET A 1 4.86 -43.21 -10.60
CA MET A 1 4.08 -42.54 -9.53
C MET A 1 5.03 -41.60 -8.80
N ALA A 2 5.25 -40.42 -9.37
CA ALA A 2 6.18 -39.40 -8.88
C ALA A 2 5.45 -38.04 -8.91
N ILE A 3 4.37 -37.93 -8.14
CA ILE A 3 3.54 -36.72 -8.09
C ILE A 3 3.01 -36.63 -6.65
N TYR A 4 3.89 -36.33 -5.68
CA TYR A 4 3.56 -35.67 -4.41
C TYR A 4 4.82 -35.54 -3.56
N ASP A 5 5.80 -34.73 -4.00
CA ASP A 5 6.82 -34.25 -3.10
C ASP A 5 6.44 -32.83 -2.62
N PRO A 6 5.88 -32.67 -1.41
CA PRO A 6 5.54 -31.37 -0.86
C PRO A 6 6.77 -30.48 -0.60
N ALA A 7 8.00 -30.99 -0.76
CA ALA A 7 9.23 -30.19 -0.72
C ALA A 7 9.40 -29.28 -1.97
N PHE A 8 8.70 -29.54 -3.08
CA PHE A 8 8.88 -28.76 -4.30
C PHE A 8 8.40 -27.30 -4.18
N PHE A 9 7.42 -27.04 -3.29
CA PHE A 9 6.90 -25.70 -3.02
C PHE A 9 7.15 -25.30 -1.56
N GLU A 10 8.39 -24.87 -1.29
CA GLU A 10 8.82 -24.47 0.05
C GLU A 10 8.02 -23.27 0.58
N PRO A 11 7.70 -23.22 1.88
CA PRO A 11 7.04 -22.08 2.50
C PRO A 11 7.96 -20.83 2.49
N PRO A 12 7.42 -19.62 2.74
CA PRO A 12 8.25 -18.46 3.06
C PRO A 12 9.22 -18.76 4.22
N PRO A 13 10.45 -18.20 4.24
CA PRO A 13 10.91 -17.04 3.48
C PRO A 13 11.61 -17.40 2.15
N LYS A 14 11.48 -18.62 1.62
CA LYS A 14 12.04 -18.95 0.30
C LYS A 14 11.50 -17.98 -0.75
N ASN A 15 12.37 -17.51 -1.64
CA ASN A 15 11.96 -16.66 -2.74
C ASN A 15 11.47 -17.56 -3.88
N VAL A 16 10.19 -17.44 -4.21
CA VAL A 16 9.55 -18.11 -5.32
C VAL A 16 9.09 -17.05 -6.34
N PRO A 17 9.26 -17.29 -7.65
CA PRO A 17 8.72 -16.42 -8.68
C PRO A 17 7.21 -16.21 -8.52
N VAL A 18 6.75 -14.98 -8.75
CA VAL A 18 5.35 -14.58 -8.53
C VAL A 18 4.39 -15.39 -9.39
N ASP A 19 4.71 -15.61 -10.66
CA ASP A 19 3.95 -16.42 -11.60
C ASP A 19 3.76 -17.86 -11.10
N VAL A 20 4.83 -18.48 -10.58
CA VAL A 20 4.76 -19.82 -9.96
C VAL A 20 3.81 -19.81 -8.76
N VAL A 21 3.91 -18.83 -7.87
CA VAL A 21 3.00 -18.74 -6.71
C VAL A 21 1.54 -18.56 -7.14
N LEU A 22 1.26 -17.70 -8.12
CA LEU A 22 -0.10 -17.49 -8.62
C LEU A 22 -0.66 -18.76 -9.28
N SER A 23 0.16 -19.49 -10.05
CA SER A 23 -0.23 -20.77 -10.65
C SER A 23 -0.52 -21.81 -9.58
N VAL A 24 0.35 -21.97 -8.57
CA VAL A 24 0.12 -22.90 -7.45
C VAL A 24 -1.12 -22.50 -6.66
N ALA A 25 -1.35 -21.21 -6.39
CA ALA A 25 -2.54 -20.73 -5.69
C ALA A 25 -3.84 -21.11 -6.42
N ARG A 26 -3.91 -20.88 -7.74
CA ARG A 26 -5.10 -21.20 -8.55
C ARG A 26 -5.35 -22.70 -8.64
N LEU A 27 -4.30 -23.49 -8.89
CA LEU A 27 -4.42 -24.95 -8.99
C LEU A 27 -4.77 -25.57 -7.64
N SER A 28 -4.09 -25.18 -6.57
CA SER A 28 -4.38 -25.68 -5.23
C SER A 28 -5.77 -25.31 -4.75
N HIS A 29 -6.30 -24.14 -5.13
CA HIS A 29 -7.70 -23.80 -4.86
C HIS A 29 -8.66 -24.66 -5.69
N LYS A 30 -8.41 -24.82 -7.00
CA LYS A 30 -9.25 -25.61 -7.91
C LYS A 30 -9.35 -27.09 -7.52
N TYR A 31 -8.26 -27.66 -7.01
CA TYR A 31 -8.18 -29.07 -6.61
C TYR A 31 -8.21 -29.26 -5.09
N GLU A 32 -8.58 -28.23 -4.33
CA GLU A 32 -8.74 -28.26 -2.87
C GLU A 32 -7.50 -28.78 -2.09
N VAL A 33 -6.30 -28.51 -2.61
CA VAL A 33 -5.04 -28.87 -1.97
C VAL A 33 -4.67 -27.81 -0.91
N GLN A 34 -5.27 -27.93 0.27
CA GLN A 34 -5.18 -26.93 1.36
C GLN A 34 -3.75 -26.47 1.69
N HIS A 35 -2.80 -27.39 1.91
CA HIS A 35 -1.44 -27.02 2.33
C HIS A 35 -0.68 -26.19 1.27
N LEU A 36 -0.86 -26.48 -0.04
CA LEU A 36 -0.26 -25.67 -1.12
C LEU A 36 -0.97 -24.32 -1.25
N ARG A 37 -2.29 -24.30 -1.05
CA ARG A 37 -3.08 -23.06 -1.03
C ARG A 37 -2.59 -22.13 0.09
N HIS A 38 -2.48 -22.65 1.31
CA HIS A 38 -1.97 -21.91 2.48
C HIS A 38 -0.56 -21.36 2.24
N ARG A 39 0.36 -22.19 1.73
CA ARG A 39 1.72 -21.72 1.41
C ARG A 39 1.72 -20.61 0.36
N SER A 40 0.87 -20.72 -0.66
CA SER A 40 0.79 -19.71 -1.73
C SER A 40 0.28 -18.39 -1.21
N ILE A 41 -0.76 -18.42 -0.36
CA ILE A 41 -1.28 -17.24 0.34
C ILE A 41 -0.19 -16.60 1.19
N LEU A 42 0.56 -17.38 1.98
CA LEU A 42 1.64 -16.85 2.82
C LEU A 42 2.75 -16.17 1.99
N HIS A 43 3.06 -16.68 0.79
CA HIS A 43 3.98 -15.99 -0.14
C HIS A 43 3.42 -14.65 -0.63
N ILE A 44 2.13 -14.56 -0.92
CA ILE A 44 1.47 -13.30 -1.30
C ILE A 44 1.45 -12.33 -0.11
N GLU A 45 0.97 -12.76 1.06
CA GLU A 45 0.89 -11.94 2.29
C GLU A 45 2.23 -11.35 2.70
N ARG A 46 3.32 -12.11 2.56
CA ARG A 46 4.66 -11.62 2.86
C ARG A 46 4.99 -10.36 2.08
N ASN A 47 4.50 -10.21 0.85
CA ASN A 47 4.76 -9.04 0.02
C ASN A 47 3.67 -7.96 0.16
N TYR A 48 2.47 -8.34 0.60
CA TYR A 48 1.29 -7.49 0.71
C TYR A 48 0.67 -7.61 2.11
N SER A 49 1.44 -7.17 3.11
CA SER A 49 1.05 -7.26 4.51
C SER A 49 -0.11 -6.32 4.86
N MET A 50 -0.94 -6.74 5.82
CA MET A 50 -1.94 -5.90 6.47
C MET A 50 -1.32 -4.94 7.50
N ASP A 51 -0.06 -5.18 7.88
CA ASP A 51 0.70 -4.29 8.74
C ASP A 51 1.43 -3.24 7.90
N MET A 52 1.20 -1.97 8.24
CA MET A 52 1.74 -0.85 7.48
C MET A 52 3.26 -0.82 7.47
N ASP A 53 3.91 -0.97 8.63
CA ASP A 53 5.38 -0.87 8.74
C ASP A 53 6.06 -1.98 7.94
N THR A 54 5.52 -3.19 8.00
CA THR A 54 5.96 -4.34 7.21
C THR A 54 5.81 -4.06 5.72
N PHE A 55 4.64 -3.62 5.27
CA PHE A 55 4.38 -3.31 3.86
C PHE A 55 5.29 -2.18 3.34
N VAL A 56 5.44 -1.10 4.12
CA VAL A 56 6.32 0.04 3.81
C VAL A 56 7.78 -0.40 3.66
N SER A 57 8.26 -1.27 4.56
CA SER A 57 9.61 -1.82 4.51
C SER A 57 9.85 -2.61 3.22
N PHE A 58 8.86 -3.39 2.76
CA PHE A 58 8.96 -4.13 1.50
C PHE A 58 8.99 -3.24 0.27
N CYS A 59 8.14 -2.21 0.21
CA CYS A 59 8.11 -1.30 -0.93
C CYS A 59 9.36 -0.42 -1.05
N SER A 60 10.05 -0.15 0.06
CA SER A 60 11.27 0.67 0.10
C SER A 60 12.56 -0.14 -0.06
N GLY A 61 12.52 -1.45 0.19
CA GLY A 61 13.67 -2.33 0.11
C GLY A 61 14.04 -2.79 -1.30
N THR A 62 15.32 -3.11 -1.50
CA THR A 62 15.81 -3.81 -2.70
C THR A 62 15.43 -5.30 -2.71
N ARG A 63 14.92 -5.83 -1.60
CA ARG A 63 14.87 -7.27 -1.29
C ARG A 63 13.92 -8.10 -2.17
N ASN A 64 12.86 -7.53 -2.76
CA ASN A 64 11.85 -8.31 -3.50
C ASN A 64 11.33 -7.62 -4.77
N LYS A 65 12.21 -7.11 -5.64
CA LYS A 65 11.78 -6.48 -6.90
C LYS A 65 10.81 -7.36 -7.71
N LEU A 66 10.96 -8.69 -7.67
CA LEU A 66 10.17 -9.66 -8.44
C LEU A 66 8.65 -9.57 -8.23
N TRP A 67 8.19 -9.19 -7.03
CA TRP A 67 6.76 -9.13 -6.69
C TRP A 67 6.09 -7.81 -7.05
N PHE A 68 6.90 -6.83 -7.46
CA PHE A 68 6.50 -5.44 -7.67
C PHE A 68 6.77 -4.96 -9.11
N ILE A 69 6.86 -5.90 -10.07
CA ILE A 69 7.20 -5.60 -11.47
C ILE A 69 5.94 -5.53 -12.32
N GLY A 70 5.62 -4.33 -12.83
CA GLY A 70 4.63 -4.15 -13.89
C GLY A 70 3.17 -4.22 -13.43
N LEU A 71 2.30 -3.54 -14.19
CA LEU A 71 0.86 -3.51 -13.93
C LEU A 71 0.23 -4.90 -14.10
N GLU A 72 0.63 -5.64 -15.13
CA GLU A 72 0.06 -6.96 -15.45
C GLU A 72 0.22 -7.96 -14.30
N THR A 73 1.41 -8.03 -13.69
CA THR A 73 1.65 -8.89 -12.53
C THR A 73 0.77 -8.50 -11.34
N LEU A 74 0.60 -7.20 -11.07
CA LEU A 74 -0.27 -6.72 -10.00
C LEU A 74 -1.74 -7.06 -10.25
N LEU A 75 -2.21 -6.92 -11.48
CA LEU A 75 -3.56 -7.32 -11.86
C LEU A 75 -3.75 -8.84 -11.70
N ASN A 76 -2.76 -9.64 -12.08
CA ASN A 76 -2.79 -11.09 -11.87
C ASN A 76 -2.81 -11.47 -10.39
N ILE A 77 -2.12 -10.72 -9.52
CA ILE A 77 -2.20 -10.89 -8.07
C ILE A 77 -3.61 -10.56 -7.57
N ILE A 78 -4.19 -9.43 -7.99
CA ILE A 78 -5.56 -9.02 -7.58
C ILE A 78 -6.59 -10.08 -8.00
N VAL A 79 -6.54 -10.51 -9.26
CA VAL A 79 -7.46 -11.52 -9.81
C VAL A 79 -7.29 -12.84 -9.07
N THR A 80 -6.06 -13.29 -8.85
CA THR A 80 -5.79 -14.55 -8.14
C THR A 80 -6.22 -14.49 -6.68
N ALA A 81 -5.92 -13.41 -5.96
CA ALA A 81 -6.33 -13.22 -4.57
C ALA A 81 -7.85 -13.19 -4.43
N THR A 82 -8.54 -12.53 -5.36
CA THR A 82 -10.01 -12.54 -5.43
C THR A 82 -10.53 -13.96 -5.69
N TYR A 83 -9.96 -14.68 -6.66
CA TYR A 83 -10.36 -16.04 -7.02
C TYR A 83 -10.21 -17.03 -5.86
N ILE A 84 -9.10 -16.98 -5.11
CA ILE A 84 -8.85 -17.89 -3.98
C ILE A 84 -9.45 -17.41 -2.66
N ASN A 85 -10.24 -16.33 -2.69
CA ASN A 85 -10.84 -15.67 -1.53
C ASN A 85 -9.83 -15.19 -0.45
N ALA A 86 -8.63 -14.78 -0.86
CA ALA A 86 -7.63 -14.18 0.02
C ALA A 86 -7.76 -12.64 0.04
N ILE A 87 -8.97 -12.12 0.28
CA ILE A 87 -9.28 -10.71 0.04
C ILE A 87 -8.53 -9.71 0.94
N TRP A 88 -7.97 -10.18 2.07
CA TRP A 88 -7.21 -9.35 3.01
C TRP A 88 -5.87 -8.82 2.47
N VAL A 89 -5.34 -9.42 1.39
CA VAL A 89 -4.13 -8.90 0.73
C VAL A 89 -4.46 -7.74 -0.22
N LEU A 90 -5.72 -7.61 -0.65
CA LEU A 90 -6.12 -6.70 -1.70
C LEU A 90 -5.87 -5.23 -1.39
N PRO A 91 -6.13 -4.67 -0.19
CA PRO A 91 -5.92 -3.25 0.04
C PRO A 91 -4.46 -2.83 -0.17
N ALA A 92 -3.51 -3.67 0.26
CA ALA A 92 -2.08 -3.42 0.04
C ALA A 92 -1.68 -3.52 -1.44
N VAL A 93 -2.18 -4.54 -2.16
CA VAL A 93 -1.91 -4.70 -3.60
C VAL A 93 -2.52 -3.54 -4.40
N TYR A 94 -3.76 -3.17 -4.12
CA TYR A 94 -4.45 -2.05 -4.76
C TYR A 94 -3.73 -0.72 -4.49
N SER A 95 -3.37 -0.45 -3.24
CA SER A 95 -2.59 0.75 -2.87
C SER A 95 -1.26 0.82 -3.64
N TYR A 96 -0.54 -0.31 -3.74
CA TYR A 96 0.69 -0.38 -4.52
C TYR A 96 0.43 -0.13 -6.02
N CYS A 97 -0.61 -0.75 -6.58
CA CYS A 97 -0.99 -0.62 -7.97
C CYS A 97 -1.34 0.83 -8.34
N SER A 98 -2.05 1.54 -7.46
CA SER A 98 -2.37 2.96 -7.62
C SER A 98 -1.11 3.84 -7.66
N ASP A 99 -0.06 3.49 -6.88
CA ASP A 99 1.22 4.20 -6.85
C ASP A 99 2.05 4.00 -8.14
N VAL A 100 2.14 2.76 -8.62
CA VAL A 100 3.01 2.44 -9.76
C VAL A 100 2.40 2.71 -11.13
N THR A 101 1.09 2.93 -11.21
CA THR A 101 0.39 3.01 -12.50
C THR A 101 0.14 4.46 -12.91
N PRO A 102 0.88 4.98 -13.91
CA PRO A 102 0.55 6.24 -14.55
C PRO A 102 -0.86 6.18 -15.15
N SER A 103 -1.57 7.30 -15.09
CA SER A 103 -2.92 7.41 -15.69
C SER A 103 -2.96 7.11 -17.19
N HIS A 104 -1.83 7.19 -17.90
CA HIS A 104 -1.73 6.84 -19.31
C HIS A 104 -1.67 5.32 -19.55
N THR A 105 -1.07 4.55 -18.65
CA THR A 105 -0.98 3.08 -18.73
C THR A 105 -2.36 2.44 -18.65
N LEU A 106 -3.31 3.11 -17.98
CA LEU A 106 -4.70 2.69 -17.85
C LEU A 106 -5.49 2.85 -19.16
N ARG A 107 -4.92 3.58 -20.14
CA ARG A 107 -5.48 3.75 -21.48
C ARG A 107 -5.01 2.68 -22.47
N ASP A 108 -4.00 1.89 -22.13
CA ASP A 108 -3.59 0.77 -22.98
C ASP A 108 -4.70 -0.30 -22.94
N THR A 109 -5.34 -0.52 -24.09
CA THR A 109 -6.53 -1.36 -24.22
C THR A 109 -6.20 -2.85 -24.14
N SER A 110 -4.94 -3.25 -24.31
CA SER A 110 -4.54 -4.66 -24.30
C SER A 110 -4.83 -5.36 -22.98
N SER A 111 -4.72 -4.67 -21.84
CA SER A 111 -5.05 -5.21 -20.50
C SER A 111 -6.56 -5.30 -20.22
N TRP A 112 -7.41 -4.77 -21.09
CA TRP A 112 -8.87 -4.81 -20.93
C TRP A 112 -9.52 -6.05 -21.54
N ASN A 113 -8.73 -6.89 -22.21
CA ASN A 113 -9.25 -8.06 -22.92
C ASN A 113 -9.86 -9.12 -21.99
N SER A 114 -9.47 -9.15 -20.70
CA SER A 114 -10.12 -9.97 -19.68
C SER A 114 -11.13 -9.14 -18.88
N SER A 115 -12.34 -9.68 -18.69
CA SER A 115 -13.38 -9.08 -17.84
C SER A 115 -12.93 -8.92 -16.39
N GLU A 116 -12.09 -9.84 -15.90
CA GLU A 116 -11.53 -9.85 -14.55
C GLU A 116 -10.51 -8.72 -14.39
N HIS A 117 -9.59 -8.57 -15.36
CA HIS A 117 -8.63 -7.47 -15.37
C HIS A 117 -9.31 -6.12 -15.50
N ALA A 118 -10.32 -5.99 -16.37
CA ALA A 118 -11.09 -4.77 -16.50
C ALA A 118 -11.76 -4.37 -15.18
N THR A 119 -12.29 -5.33 -14.43
CA THR A 119 -12.90 -5.09 -13.10
C THR A 119 -11.84 -4.66 -12.08
N ALA A 120 -10.72 -5.38 -12.00
CA ALA A 120 -9.60 -5.01 -11.13
C ALA A 120 -9.09 -3.59 -11.44
N LEU A 121 -8.98 -3.24 -12.72
CA LEU A 121 -8.49 -1.95 -13.18
C LEU A 121 -9.45 -0.80 -12.82
N ARG A 122 -10.77 -1.02 -12.95
CA ARG A 122 -11.79 -0.06 -12.49
C ARG A 122 -11.67 0.19 -10.98
N ASN A 123 -11.46 -0.85 -10.19
CA ASN A 123 -11.29 -0.73 -8.74
C ASN A 123 -9.99 0.02 -8.37
N VAL A 124 -8.88 -0.26 -9.06
CA VAL A 124 -7.62 0.49 -8.91
C VAL A 124 -7.84 1.98 -9.20
N LEU A 125 -8.55 2.29 -10.30
CA LEU A 125 -8.84 3.66 -10.72
C LEU A 125 -9.70 4.41 -9.70
N ALA A 126 -10.83 3.80 -9.29
CA ALA A 126 -11.73 4.40 -8.32
C ALA A 126 -11.03 4.63 -6.98
N GLY A 127 -10.32 3.63 -6.47
CA GLY A 127 -9.60 3.77 -5.22
C GLY A 127 -8.40 4.70 -5.31
N LYS A 128 -7.75 4.85 -6.47
CA LYS A 128 -6.74 5.89 -6.68
C LYS A 128 -7.31 7.29 -6.48
N ILE A 129 -8.50 7.56 -7.00
CA ILE A 129 -9.18 8.86 -6.80
C ILE A 129 -9.48 9.07 -5.31
N ASN A 130 -10.01 8.05 -4.64
CA ASN A 130 -10.30 8.11 -3.21
C ASN A 130 -9.04 8.36 -2.38
N LEU A 131 -7.93 7.66 -2.69
CA LEU A 131 -6.63 7.89 -2.07
C LEU A 131 -6.13 9.32 -2.33
N GLU A 132 -6.26 9.87 -3.54
CA GLU A 132 -5.88 11.27 -3.82
C GLU A 132 -6.71 12.28 -2.99
N ILE A 133 -7.99 11.98 -2.72
CA ILE A 133 -8.83 12.81 -1.84
C ILE A 133 -8.37 12.70 -0.38
N MET A 134 -8.15 11.47 0.10
CA MET A 134 -7.64 11.21 1.45
C MET A 134 -6.28 11.88 1.66
N ASP A 135 -5.39 11.76 0.68
CA ASP A 135 -4.06 12.37 0.65
C ASP A 135 -4.15 13.86 0.99
N MET A 136 -5.08 14.59 0.35
CA MET A 136 -5.28 16.02 0.59
C MET A 136 -5.78 16.32 2.02
N ALA A 137 -6.75 15.56 2.53
CA ALA A 137 -7.30 15.79 3.86
C ALA A 137 -6.25 15.59 4.98
N TYR A 138 -5.49 14.50 4.90
CA TYR A 138 -4.48 14.18 5.92
C TYR A 138 -3.32 15.17 5.96
N TYR A 139 -2.97 15.79 4.83
CA TYR A 139 -1.95 16.85 4.85
C TYR A 139 -2.43 18.10 5.56
N GLU A 140 -3.70 18.47 5.43
CA GLU A 140 -4.26 19.62 6.14
C GLU A 140 -4.22 19.37 7.65
N ASP A 141 -4.56 18.16 8.10
CA ASP A 141 -4.52 17.77 9.52
C ASP A 141 -3.10 17.72 10.09
N LEU A 142 -2.15 17.12 9.37
CA LEU A 142 -0.74 17.03 9.80
C LEU A 142 -0.13 18.42 10.05
N ILE A 143 -0.53 19.37 9.22
CA ILE A 143 0.02 20.72 9.18
C ILE A 143 -0.76 21.66 10.10
N GLY A 144 -2.04 21.39 10.34
CA GLY A 144 -2.93 22.16 11.22
C GLY A 144 -2.56 22.11 12.70
N THR A 145 -1.51 21.38 13.08
CA THR A 145 -1.01 21.35 14.45
C THR A 145 -0.62 22.76 14.92
N SER A 146 -1.22 23.21 16.02
CA SER A 146 -0.93 24.52 16.61
C SER A 146 0.40 24.51 17.36
N PRO A 147 1.17 25.61 17.34
CA PRO A 147 2.40 25.70 18.12
C PRO A 147 2.10 25.58 19.62
N CYS A 148 3.05 25.03 20.38
CA CYS A 148 2.90 24.96 21.83
C CYS A 148 2.79 26.36 22.46
N SER A 149 2.10 26.46 23.59
CA SER A 149 1.83 27.74 24.28
C SER A 149 3.11 28.54 24.59
N GLY A 150 4.21 27.84 24.90
CA GLY A 150 5.54 28.42 25.18
C GLY A 150 6.47 28.54 23.97
N CYS A 151 5.99 28.41 22.73
CA CYS A 151 6.85 28.52 21.55
C CYS A 151 7.34 29.97 21.38
N ILE A 152 8.65 30.20 21.50
CA ILE A 152 9.29 31.50 21.26
C ILE A 152 9.29 31.84 19.75
N HIS A 153 9.18 30.83 18.89
CA HIS A 153 9.30 30.94 17.44
C HIS A 153 7.97 30.64 16.72
N ARG A 154 6.83 31.16 17.22
CA ARG A 154 5.50 30.94 16.60
C ARG A 154 5.43 31.34 15.14
N GLU A 155 6.05 32.47 14.79
CA GLU A 155 6.07 32.96 13.42
C GLU A 155 6.89 32.03 12.51
N GLN A 156 8.08 31.62 12.95
CA GLN A 156 8.91 30.66 12.22
C GLN A 156 8.21 29.30 12.07
N TYR A 157 7.48 28.86 13.09
CA TYR A 157 6.64 27.66 13.04
C TYR A 157 5.62 27.80 11.91
N ALA A 158 4.80 28.86 11.93
CA ALA A 158 3.78 29.10 10.91
C ALA A 158 4.37 29.18 9.50
N LEU A 159 5.52 29.85 9.32
CA LEU A 159 6.22 29.94 8.04
C LEU A 159 6.75 28.58 7.56
N THR A 160 7.35 27.79 8.46
CA THR A 160 7.89 26.45 8.14
C THR A 160 6.77 25.49 7.77
N THR A 161 5.66 25.56 8.50
CA THR A 161 4.43 24.81 8.25
C THR A 161 3.85 25.18 6.90
N LEU A 162 3.64 26.46 6.61
CA LEU A 162 3.13 26.95 5.32
C LEU A 162 4.04 26.59 4.14
N ALA A 163 5.37 26.72 4.31
CA ALA A 163 6.34 26.33 3.29
C ALA A 163 6.27 24.82 2.99
N THR A 164 6.08 24.01 4.04
CA THR A 164 5.89 22.56 3.91
C THR A 164 4.62 22.23 3.15
N VAL A 165 3.48 22.84 3.49
CA VAL A 165 2.21 22.70 2.76
C VAL A 165 2.42 22.96 1.29
N ARG A 166 3.02 24.10 0.96
CA ARG A 166 3.20 24.53 -0.43
C ARG A 166 4.07 23.55 -1.20
N ARG A 167 5.16 23.07 -0.59
CA ARG A 167 6.07 22.10 -1.20
C ARG A 167 5.37 20.76 -1.44
N VAL A 168 4.68 20.25 -0.43
CA VAL A 168 3.97 18.96 -0.51
C VAL A 168 2.81 19.04 -1.50
N ARG A 169 1.99 20.10 -1.42
CA ARG A 169 0.93 20.38 -2.40
C ARG A 169 1.48 20.49 -3.82
N SER A 170 2.63 21.15 -4.00
CA SER A 170 3.30 21.21 -5.30
C SER A 170 3.77 19.84 -5.79
N TRP A 171 4.14 18.92 -4.89
CA TRP A 171 4.52 17.55 -5.26
C TRP A 171 3.32 16.67 -5.62
N ILE A 172 2.18 16.84 -4.94
CA ILE A 172 0.94 16.08 -5.22
C ILE A 172 0.25 16.59 -6.49
N ILE A 173 0.07 17.91 -6.58
CA ILE A 173 -0.65 18.57 -7.68
C ILE A 173 0.25 18.74 -8.90
N GLY A 174 1.57 18.80 -8.69
CA GLY A 174 2.55 18.94 -9.76
C GLY A 174 2.44 17.80 -10.76
N ARG A 175 1.78 18.06 -11.89
CA ARG A 175 1.81 17.18 -13.06
C ARG A 175 3.24 17.18 -13.60
N LYS A 176 4.05 16.19 -13.22
CA LYS A 176 5.26 15.90 -13.98
C LYS A 176 4.80 15.45 -15.38
N PRO A 177 5.29 16.05 -16.48
CA PRO A 177 4.78 15.81 -17.82
C PRO A 177 4.89 14.34 -18.31
N ALA A 178 5.66 13.49 -17.62
CA ALA A 178 5.70 12.05 -17.87
C ALA A 178 6.09 11.20 -16.64
N GLY A 179 6.02 11.77 -15.43
CA GLY A 179 6.55 11.12 -14.21
C GLY A 179 5.49 10.42 -13.37
N ARG A 180 5.89 9.37 -12.63
CA ARG A 180 5.06 8.84 -11.53
C ARG A 180 4.73 9.99 -10.58
N LYS A 181 3.45 10.18 -10.28
CA LYS A 181 3.05 11.01 -9.14
C LYS A 181 3.49 10.27 -7.88
N ALA A 182 4.25 10.93 -7.01
CA ALA A 182 4.54 10.36 -5.71
C ALA A 182 3.25 10.41 -4.88
N HIS A 183 2.65 9.26 -4.58
CA HIS A 183 1.54 9.23 -3.62
C HIS A 183 2.03 9.58 -2.22
N THR A 184 1.12 10.09 -1.39
CA THR A 184 1.34 10.40 0.04
C THR A 184 1.94 9.23 0.79
N PHE A 185 1.67 8.01 0.33
CA PHE A 185 2.31 6.82 0.87
C PHE A 185 3.83 6.93 0.96
N ILE A 186 4.52 7.49 -0.06
CA ILE A 186 5.98 7.72 -0.04
C ILE A 186 6.41 8.64 1.12
N PHE A 187 5.55 9.59 1.50
CA PHE A 187 5.79 10.47 2.64
C PHE A 187 5.60 9.73 3.94
N TRP A 188 4.52 8.94 4.04
CA TRP A 188 4.30 8.04 5.17
C TRP A 188 5.43 7.02 5.35
N ARG A 189 6.16 6.67 4.28
CA ARG A 189 7.34 5.79 4.35
C ARG A 189 8.56 6.45 5.00
N ASN A 190 8.63 7.78 5.07
CA ASN A 190 9.87 8.49 5.38
C ASN A 190 9.77 9.35 6.66
N ARG A 191 9.67 8.68 7.81
CA ARG A 191 9.78 9.30 9.15
C ARG A 191 11.00 10.23 9.27
N LYS A 192 12.12 9.82 8.66
CA LYS A 192 13.37 10.58 8.67
C LYS A 192 13.22 11.93 7.95
N TRP A 193 12.58 11.95 6.78
CA TRP A 193 12.31 13.18 6.04
C TRP A 193 11.47 14.16 6.86
N LEU A 194 10.38 13.72 7.51
CA LEU A 194 9.57 14.62 8.33
C LEU A 194 10.41 15.23 9.45
N LYS A 195 11.18 14.40 10.15
CA LYS A 195 12.04 14.85 11.25
C LYS A 195 13.14 15.82 10.78
N GLU A 196 13.78 15.55 9.65
CA GLU A 196 14.91 16.33 9.15
C GLU A 196 14.52 17.57 8.34
N VAL A 197 13.33 17.59 7.77
CA VAL A 197 12.88 18.67 6.87
C VAL A 197 11.83 19.54 7.52
N HIS A 198 10.82 18.94 8.16
CA HIS A 198 9.69 19.68 8.71
C HIS A 198 9.89 20.01 10.19
N CYS A 199 10.38 19.05 10.98
CA CYS A 199 10.67 19.30 12.40
C CYS A 199 11.97 20.10 12.63
N LYS A 200 12.77 20.31 11.58
CA LYS A 200 14.03 21.06 11.65
C LYS A 200 13.76 22.54 11.89
N GLY A 201 14.05 23.00 13.11
CA GLY A 201 13.84 24.38 13.55
C GLY A 201 12.63 24.56 14.46
N LEU A 202 11.86 23.49 14.71
CA LEU A 202 10.82 23.51 15.75
C LEU A 202 11.47 23.32 17.13
N CYS A 203 10.88 23.91 18.16
CA CYS A 203 11.27 23.58 19.54
C CYS A 203 10.90 22.11 19.85
N ALA A 204 11.55 21.52 20.85
CA ALA A 204 11.36 20.11 21.19
C ALA A 204 9.88 19.71 21.42
N PRO A 205 9.05 20.49 22.15
CA PRO A 205 7.63 20.18 22.29
C PRO A 205 6.88 20.18 20.96
N CYS A 206 7.07 21.20 20.10
CA CYS A 206 6.41 21.27 18.80
C CYS A 206 6.86 20.12 17.88
N SER A 207 8.15 19.78 17.87
CA SER A 207 8.65 18.62 17.12
C SER A 207 8.02 17.33 17.61
N SER A 208 7.86 17.15 18.93
CA SER A 208 7.21 15.96 19.49
C SER A 208 5.74 15.89 19.11
N THR A 209 5.00 16.99 19.26
CA THR A 209 3.59 17.08 18.86
C THR A 209 3.40 16.79 17.38
N CYS A 210 4.27 17.35 16.53
CA CYS A 210 4.24 17.11 15.09
C CYS A 210 4.49 15.62 14.75
N MET A 211 5.49 14.99 15.38
CA MET A 211 5.75 13.57 15.17
C MET A 211 4.59 12.69 15.66
N SER A 212 3.98 13.02 16.80
CA SER A 212 2.80 12.28 17.29
C SER A 212 1.61 12.42 16.35
N ALA A 213 1.34 13.64 15.87
CA ALA A 213 0.28 13.89 14.88
C ALA A 213 0.54 13.13 13.57
N TYR A 214 1.80 13.07 13.13
CA TYR A 214 2.21 12.26 11.99
C TYR A 214 1.94 10.78 12.18
N GLU A 215 2.34 10.18 13.31
CA GLU A 215 2.12 8.75 13.52
C GLU A 215 0.63 8.40 13.65
N ALA A 216 -0.16 9.28 14.27
CA ALA A 216 -1.61 9.13 14.34
C ALA A 216 -2.23 9.20 12.93
N ALA A 217 -1.96 10.28 12.20
CA ALA A 217 -2.44 10.47 10.83
C ALA A 217 -2.02 9.31 9.90
N ARG A 218 -0.80 8.83 10.06
CA ARG A 218 -0.26 7.68 9.33
C ARG A 218 -1.06 6.40 9.59
N GLY A 219 -1.37 6.12 10.86
CA GLY A 219 -2.18 4.98 11.27
C GLY A 219 -3.61 5.07 10.74
N ASP A 220 -4.26 6.21 10.96
CA ASP A 220 -5.62 6.46 10.49
C ASP A 220 -5.71 6.35 8.95
N TYR A 221 -4.71 6.88 8.23
CA TYR A 221 -4.63 6.77 6.78
C TYR A 221 -4.58 5.31 6.34
N TRP A 222 -3.73 4.49 6.98
CA TRP A 222 -3.64 3.06 6.69
C TRP A 222 -4.96 2.36 6.94
N ASP A 223 -5.64 2.70 8.04
CA ASP A 223 -6.92 2.11 8.41
C ASP A 223 -8.06 2.40 7.42
N GLN A 224 -7.97 3.51 6.69
CA GLN A 224 -8.94 3.90 5.66
C GLN A 224 -8.64 3.33 4.26
N ILE A 225 -7.46 2.73 4.02
CA ILE A 225 -7.10 2.18 2.70
C ILE A 225 -8.13 1.15 2.21
N PRO A 226 -8.59 0.18 3.00
CA PRO A 226 -9.59 -0.78 2.54
C PRO A 226 -10.87 -0.10 2.04
N SER A 227 -11.39 0.88 2.78
CA SER A 227 -12.59 1.62 2.37
C SER A 227 -12.39 2.41 1.07
N ALA A 228 -11.18 2.92 0.81
CA ALA A 228 -10.87 3.59 -0.45
C ALA A 228 -11.10 2.68 -1.67
N PHE A 229 -10.96 1.36 -1.50
CA PHE A 229 -11.18 0.34 -2.54
C PHE A 229 -12.52 -0.41 -2.39
N ASN A 230 -13.45 0.09 -1.56
CA ASN A 230 -14.72 -0.57 -1.23
C ASN A 230 -14.53 -1.99 -0.64
N LEU A 231 -13.49 -2.18 0.17
CA LEU A 231 -13.22 -3.42 0.89
C LEU A 231 -13.61 -3.31 2.38
N PRO A 232 -13.85 -4.45 3.06
CA PRO A 232 -14.05 -4.47 4.51
C PRO A 232 -12.88 -3.85 5.28
N SER A 233 -13.12 -3.42 6.52
CA SER A 233 -12.09 -2.88 7.41
C SER A 233 -10.97 -3.89 7.67
N TRP A 234 -9.78 -3.42 8.08
CA TRP A 234 -8.69 -4.34 8.45
C TRP A 234 -9.06 -5.33 9.54
N LYS A 235 -9.95 -4.94 10.47
CA LYS A 235 -10.43 -5.84 11.52
C LYS A 235 -11.21 -7.02 10.93
N GLU A 236 -12.12 -6.74 10.01
CA GLU A 236 -12.90 -7.77 9.31
C GLU A 236 -12.00 -8.62 8.41
N LEU A 237 -11.07 -8.01 7.69
CA LEU A 237 -10.10 -8.72 6.83
C LEU A 237 -9.19 -9.66 7.64
N LYS A 238 -8.76 -9.26 8.84
CA LYS A 238 -8.00 -10.12 9.77
C LYS A 238 -8.84 -11.31 10.23
N SER A 239 -10.11 -11.08 10.58
CA SER A 239 -11.01 -12.17 10.94
C SER A 239 -11.20 -13.17 9.79
N LEU A 240 -11.38 -12.68 8.56
CA LEU A 240 -11.50 -13.53 7.38
C LEU A 240 -10.23 -14.35 7.13
N ARG A 241 -9.06 -13.75 7.35
CA ARG A 241 -7.78 -14.45 7.29
C ARG A 241 -7.72 -15.59 8.31
N GLU A 242 -8.07 -15.32 9.56
CA GLU A 242 -8.03 -16.32 10.65
C GLU A 242 -8.97 -17.49 10.37
N THR A 243 -10.20 -17.23 9.94
CA THR A 243 -11.14 -18.27 9.51
C THR A 243 -10.55 -19.12 8.38
N ASN A 244 -9.91 -18.49 7.40
CA ASN A 244 -9.38 -19.20 6.24
C ASN A 244 -8.21 -20.15 6.56
N PHE A 245 -7.44 -19.89 7.61
CA PHE A 245 -6.35 -20.76 8.06
C PHE A 245 -6.76 -21.72 9.19
N GLY A 246 -7.95 -21.55 9.77
CA GLY A 246 -8.48 -22.42 10.82
C GLY A 246 -9.27 -23.64 10.30
N GLU A 247 -9.66 -23.63 9.03
CA GLU A 247 -10.30 -24.73 8.28
C GLU A 247 -9.27 -25.65 7.59
#